data_AF-A0A2P4QQJ2-F1
#
_entry.id   AF-A0A2P4QQJ2-F1
#
_cell.length_a   1.000
_cell.length_b   1.000
_cell.length_c   1.000
_cell.angle_alpha   90.00
_cell.angle_beta   90.00
_cell.angle_gamma   90.00
#
_symmetry.space_group_name_H-M   'P 1'
#
loop_
_entity.id
_entity.type
_entity.pdbx_description
1 polymer ?
#
loop_
_entity_poly.entity_id
_entity_poly.type
_entity_poly.pdbx_seq_one_letter_code
_entity_poly.pdbx_strand_id
1 'polypeptide(L)'
;MSNMDDSPNLIKCSGCEKNISKGSKAMQHNKCWIYLDNNSGARVINYRKHKDALDVERKTFNFIQKGSSSNKKFTNGDDNALRSYKIKNLLKILPTYTILFERNCGHILTDVCLRCESEVEDWEHIWICDDNDKSEYEILLDTLITTEEKLKDLDKEKYKSVRILAKEMVNFLNTPSNILIIGNQLRIRELTRGIFNNELYKLCNSKQERQLLEEIWENCYLNIRSGIWLQRCEKANEIDKRKGVTKNDKKRKRLTSGIDEVETNTLDEERGKNNNNNHKKKSTKC
;
A
#
# COMPACT_ATOMS: atom_id res chain seq x y z
N MET A 1 9.12 35.71 -38.28
CA MET A 1 8.64 36.74 -37.32
C MET A 1 7.18 37.02 -37.64
N SER A 2 6.26 36.65 -36.75
CA SER A 2 4.86 37.12 -36.78
C SER A 2 4.75 38.31 -35.83
N ASN A 3 4.17 39.42 -36.33
CA ASN A 3 4.12 40.72 -35.69
C ASN A 3 3.32 40.71 -34.37
N MET A 4 3.75 41.52 -33.41
CA MET A 4 3.12 41.69 -32.10
C MET A 4 1.83 42.55 -32.13
N ASP A 5 1.41 43.02 -33.30
CA ASP A 5 0.29 43.96 -33.45
C ASP A 5 -1.07 43.28 -33.69
N ASP A 6 -1.13 41.94 -33.80
CA ASP A 6 -2.36 41.23 -34.18
C ASP A 6 -3.31 40.89 -33.00
N SER A 7 -3.03 41.34 -31.77
CA SER A 7 -3.93 41.08 -30.63
C SER A 7 -3.75 42.08 -29.49
N PRO A 8 -4.51 43.21 -29.49
CA PRO A 8 -4.42 44.25 -28.45
C PRO A 8 -4.76 43.76 -27.02
N ASN A 9 -5.31 42.55 -26.89
CA ASN A 9 -5.76 41.99 -25.62
C ASN A 9 -4.78 41.01 -24.98
N LEU A 10 -3.59 40.82 -25.57
CA LEU A 10 -2.56 39.90 -25.06
C LEU A 10 -1.54 40.65 -24.20
N ILE A 11 -1.56 40.42 -22.87
CA ILE A 11 -0.60 41.03 -21.95
C ILE A 11 0.34 39.99 -21.35
N LYS A 12 1.55 40.43 -20.96
CA LYS A 12 2.54 39.57 -20.32
C LYS A 12 2.09 39.26 -18.89
N CYS A 13 2.10 37.99 -18.50
CA CYS A 13 1.82 37.57 -17.14
C CYS A 13 2.85 38.18 -16.17
N SER A 14 2.38 38.93 -15.16
CA SER A 14 3.23 39.56 -14.15
C SER A 14 3.55 38.65 -12.96
N GLY A 15 3.01 37.42 -12.89
CA GLY A 15 3.01 36.62 -11.66
C GLY A 15 3.35 35.13 -11.77
N CYS A 16 3.95 34.65 -12.86
CA CYS A 16 4.42 33.25 -12.90
C CYS A 16 5.85 33.09 -13.45
N GLU A 17 6.68 32.37 -12.71
CA GLU A 17 7.99 31.86 -13.16
C GLU A 17 7.87 30.53 -13.94
N LYS A 18 6.65 30.03 -14.16
CA LYS A 18 6.41 28.67 -14.69
C LYS A 18 5.80 28.71 -16.09
N ASN A 19 6.60 28.24 -17.05
CA ASN A 19 6.25 28.07 -18.46
C ASN A 19 5.03 27.16 -18.65
N ILE A 20 3.96 27.67 -19.26
CA ILE A 20 2.85 26.87 -19.78
C ILE A 20 3.19 26.51 -21.22
N SER A 21 3.61 25.27 -21.49
CA SER A 21 3.76 24.80 -22.88
C SER A 21 2.81 23.63 -23.17
N LYS A 22 2.12 23.72 -24.31
CA LYS A 22 1.62 22.56 -25.06
C LYS A 22 2.24 22.63 -26.45
N GLY A 23 3.18 21.74 -26.72
CA GLY A 23 3.75 21.54 -28.05
C GLY A 23 5.14 22.16 -28.26
N SER A 24 5.93 21.48 -29.06
CA SER A 24 7.35 21.72 -29.35
C SER A 24 7.68 23.08 -29.96
N LYS A 25 6.70 23.87 -30.40
CA LYS A 25 6.91 25.24 -30.92
C LYS A 25 6.87 26.33 -29.85
N ALA A 26 6.38 26.05 -28.64
CA ALA A 26 6.29 27.05 -27.57
C ALA A 26 7.61 27.25 -26.79
N MET A 27 8.65 26.44 -27.04
CA MET A 27 9.96 26.60 -26.39
C MET A 27 10.74 27.84 -26.87
N GLN A 28 10.33 28.50 -27.96
CA GLN A 28 11.08 29.64 -28.50
C GLN A 28 10.81 30.97 -27.79
N HIS A 29 9.77 31.07 -26.95
CA HIS A 29 9.45 32.30 -26.25
C HIS A 29 9.25 32.05 -24.76
N ASN A 30 10.26 32.40 -23.97
CA ASN A 30 10.35 32.21 -22.52
C ASN A 30 9.44 33.20 -21.74
N LYS A 31 8.21 33.42 -22.22
CA LYS A 31 7.26 34.40 -21.67
C LYS A 31 5.84 33.82 -21.64
N CYS A 32 5.20 33.87 -20.48
CA CYS A 32 3.78 33.53 -20.30
C CYS A 32 2.91 34.76 -20.61
N TRP A 33 1.83 34.56 -21.37
CA TRP A 33 0.89 35.62 -21.78
C TRP A 33 -0.54 35.30 -21.32
N ILE A 34 -1.33 36.34 -21.03
CA ILE A 34 -2.72 36.23 -20.56
C ILE A 34 -3.59 37.12 -21.46
N TYR A 35 -4.74 36.60 -21.88
CA TYR A 35 -5.78 37.37 -22.57
C TYR A 35 -6.70 38.03 -21.54
N LEU A 36 -6.96 39.34 -21.70
CA LEU A 36 -7.77 40.10 -20.74
C LEU A 36 -9.29 39.93 -20.92
N ASP A 37 -9.77 39.49 -22.08
CA ASP A 37 -11.21 39.36 -22.36
C ASP A 37 -11.66 37.89 -22.42
N ASN A 38 -12.69 37.56 -21.62
CA ASN A 38 -13.29 36.23 -21.54
C ASN A 38 -14.25 35.90 -22.70
N ASN A 39 -14.51 36.84 -23.61
CA ASN A 39 -15.40 36.63 -24.73
C ASN A 39 -14.63 36.29 -25.99
N SER A 40 -14.81 35.05 -26.45
CA SER A 40 -14.42 34.50 -27.76
C SER A 40 -12.93 34.14 -27.98
N GLY A 41 -12.35 33.32 -27.08
CA GLY A 41 -11.10 32.61 -27.42
C GLY A 41 -10.30 32.03 -26.25
N ALA A 42 -10.61 32.44 -25.02
CA ALA A 42 -9.93 31.92 -23.84
C ALA A 42 -10.23 30.42 -23.63
N ARG A 43 -9.21 29.57 -23.80
CA ARG A 43 -9.33 28.15 -23.45
C ARG A 43 -9.37 28.02 -21.93
N VAL A 44 -10.51 27.60 -21.41
CA VAL A 44 -10.65 27.19 -20.01
C VAL A 44 -9.69 26.02 -19.76
N ILE A 45 -8.69 26.22 -18.90
CA ILE A 45 -7.80 25.15 -18.45
C ILE A 45 -8.53 24.38 -17.36
N ASN A 46 -9.24 23.31 -17.73
CA ASN A 46 -10.05 22.51 -16.80
C ASN A 46 -9.23 21.71 -15.77
N TYR A 47 -7.90 21.61 -15.91
CA TYR A 47 -7.05 20.90 -14.95
C TYR A 47 -5.60 21.39 -14.95
N ARG A 48 -5.01 21.54 -13.76
CA ARG A 48 -3.54 21.65 -13.57
C ARG A 48 -2.93 20.25 -13.51
N LYS A 49 -2.01 19.92 -14.41
CA LYS A 49 -1.16 18.73 -14.26
C LYS A 49 0.04 19.06 -13.38
N HIS A 50 -0.04 18.74 -12.08
CA HIS A 50 1.16 18.55 -11.26
C HIS A 50 1.72 17.15 -11.57
N LYS A 51 2.54 17.08 -12.63
CA LYS A 51 2.84 15.82 -13.34
C LYS A 51 3.56 14.76 -12.48
N ASP A 52 4.35 15.16 -11.49
CA ASP A 52 5.30 14.23 -10.85
C ASP A 52 4.79 13.69 -9.50
N ALA A 53 4.16 14.52 -8.66
CA ALA A 53 3.57 14.08 -7.38
C ALA A 53 2.27 13.28 -7.56
N LEU A 54 1.38 13.71 -8.47
CA LEU A 54 0.11 13.02 -8.76
C LEU A 54 0.32 11.61 -9.34
N ASP A 55 1.47 11.37 -9.98
CA ASP A 55 1.75 10.08 -10.61
C ASP A 55 2.14 9.01 -9.57
N VAL A 56 2.82 9.38 -8.47
CA VAL A 56 3.18 8.48 -7.35
C VAL A 56 1.92 8.03 -6.62
N GLU A 57 1.06 9.00 -6.29
CA GLU A 57 -0.23 8.77 -5.66
C GLU A 57 -1.10 7.87 -6.53
N ARG A 58 -1.17 8.12 -7.85
CA ARG A 58 -1.94 7.29 -8.78
C ARG A 58 -1.45 5.85 -8.83
N LYS A 59 -0.15 5.61 -8.89
CA LYS A 59 0.40 4.24 -8.96
C LYS A 59 0.19 3.47 -7.67
N THR A 60 0.48 4.10 -6.54
CA THR A 60 0.21 3.56 -5.20
C THR A 60 -1.28 3.23 -5.03
N PHE A 61 -2.16 4.16 -5.37
CA PHE A 61 -3.61 3.96 -5.25
C PHE A 61 -4.12 2.86 -6.18
N ASN A 62 -3.66 2.83 -7.44
CA ASN A 62 -4.01 1.77 -8.38
C ASN A 62 -3.58 0.40 -7.84
N PHE A 63 -2.39 0.31 -7.25
CA PHE A 63 -1.91 -0.93 -6.62
C PHE A 63 -2.77 -1.36 -5.43
N ILE A 64 -3.15 -0.42 -4.57
CA ILE A 64 -4.01 -0.68 -3.40
C ILE A 64 -5.39 -1.15 -3.82
N GLN A 65 -5.96 -0.55 -4.87
CA GLN A 65 -7.25 -0.95 -5.44
C GLN A 65 -7.18 -2.26 -6.23
N LYS A 66 -6.01 -2.64 -6.74
CA LYS A 66 -5.84 -3.89 -7.49
C LYS A 66 -6.09 -5.10 -6.59
N GLY A 67 -7.09 -5.90 -6.95
CA GLY A 67 -7.37 -7.21 -6.36
C GLY A 67 -6.58 -8.32 -7.07
N SER A 68 -6.84 -9.57 -6.70
CA SER A 68 -6.29 -10.76 -7.35
C SER A 68 -7.06 -11.16 -8.63
N SER A 69 -8.33 -10.76 -8.77
CA SER A 69 -9.12 -11.07 -9.97
C SER A 69 -8.81 -10.16 -11.17
N SER A 70 -8.77 -10.76 -12.36
CA SER A 70 -8.70 -10.05 -13.65
C SER A 70 -10.03 -9.37 -14.01
N ASN A 71 -11.12 -9.74 -13.34
CA ASN A 71 -12.48 -9.39 -13.73
C ASN A 71 -13.03 -8.26 -12.85
N LYS A 72 -12.99 -7.02 -13.36
CA LYS A 72 -13.34 -5.79 -12.61
C LYS A 72 -14.79 -5.70 -12.12
N LYS A 73 -15.67 -6.60 -12.56
CA LYS A 73 -17.12 -6.55 -12.27
C LYS A 73 -17.54 -7.31 -11.01
N PHE A 74 -16.67 -8.14 -10.44
CA PHE A 74 -16.99 -8.97 -9.28
C PHE A 74 -15.83 -8.95 -8.28
N THR A 75 -16.14 -8.90 -6.99
CA THR A 75 -15.16 -9.02 -5.91
C THR A 75 -15.41 -10.31 -5.15
N ASN A 76 -14.44 -11.21 -5.08
CA ASN A 76 -14.53 -12.39 -4.20
C ASN A 76 -13.97 -12.07 -2.79
N GLY A 77 -14.11 -13.01 -1.86
CA GLY A 77 -13.65 -12.84 -0.47
C GLY A 77 -12.16 -12.54 -0.38
N ASP A 78 -11.34 -13.27 -1.14
CA ASP A 78 -9.88 -13.12 -1.15
C ASP A 78 -9.44 -11.75 -1.68
N ASP A 79 -10.09 -11.24 -2.72
CA ASP A 79 -9.88 -9.89 -3.24
C ASP A 79 -10.17 -8.83 -2.17
N ASN A 80 -11.27 -8.98 -1.45
CA ASN A 80 -11.65 -8.05 -0.39
C ASN A 80 -10.65 -8.10 0.78
N ALA A 81 -10.24 -9.30 1.18
CA ALA A 81 -9.24 -9.48 2.23
C ALA A 81 -7.88 -8.86 1.85
N LEU A 82 -7.43 -9.05 0.61
CA LEU A 82 -6.18 -8.48 0.11
C LEU A 82 -6.24 -6.94 0.05
N ARG A 83 -7.32 -6.37 -0.50
CA ARG A 83 -7.50 -4.90 -0.50
C ARG A 83 -7.57 -4.33 0.91
N SER A 84 -8.32 -4.98 1.80
CA SER A 84 -8.42 -4.56 3.20
C SER A 84 -7.05 -4.58 3.88
N TYR A 85 -6.25 -5.61 3.64
CA TYR A 85 -4.86 -5.68 4.10
C TYR A 85 -4.05 -4.50 3.55
N LYS A 86 -4.05 -4.27 2.23
CA LYS A 86 -3.27 -3.18 1.61
C LYS A 86 -3.61 -1.82 2.21
N ILE A 87 -4.89 -1.52 2.38
CA ILE A 87 -5.36 -0.26 2.99
C ILE A 87 -4.92 -0.15 4.45
N LYS A 88 -5.17 -1.19 5.26
CA LYS A 88 -4.80 -1.18 6.68
C LYS A 88 -3.29 -1.07 6.87
N ASN A 89 -2.52 -1.72 6.01
CA ASN A 89 -1.07 -1.68 6.05
C ASN A 89 -0.52 -0.30 5.68
N LEU A 90 -1.02 0.31 4.60
CA LEU A 90 -0.67 1.68 4.23
C LEU A 90 -0.91 2.65 5.40
N LEU A 91 -2.06 2.53 6.06
CA LEU A 91 -2.50 3.39 7.15
C LEU A 91 -1.88 3.02 8.51
N LYS A 92 -1.06 1.98 8.59
CA LYS A 92 -0.48 1.43 9.83
C LYS A 92 -1.52 1.02 10.89
N ILE A 93 -2.69 0.54 10.45
CA ILE A 93 -3.81 0.08 11.30
C ILE A 93 -4.09 -1.43 11.17
N LEU A 94 -3.05 -2.21 10.82
CA LEU A 94 -3.13 -3.67 10.90
C LEU A 94 -3.47 -4.11 12.34
N PRO A 95 -4.17 -5.25 12.54
CA PRO A 95 -4.56 -5.69 13.87
C PRO A 95 -3.36 -6.24 14.68
N THR A 96 -2.52 -5.32 15.16
CA THR A 96 -1.39 -5.56 16.08
C THR A 96 -1.89 -5.72 17.51
N TYR A 97 -1.10 -6.30 18.42
CA TYR A 97 -1.52 -6.42 19.82
C TYR A 97 -1.73 -5.05 20.48
N THR A 98 -0.94 -4.01 20.16
CA THR A 98 -1.22 -2.63 20.60
C THR A 98 -2.63 -2.18 20.20
N ILE A 99 -2.99 -2.27 18.91
CA ILE A 99 -4.30 -1.81 18.42
C ILE A 99 -5.45 -2.65 19.03
N LEU A 100 -5.26 -3.95 19.18
CA LEU A 100 -6.27 -4.83 19.78
C LEU A 100 -6.43 -4.55 21.28
N PHE A 101 -5.33 -4.27 21.98
CA PHE A 101 -5.33 -3.94 23.40
C PHE A 101 -6.04 -2.62 23.68
N GLU A 102 -5.71 -1.57 22.92
CA GLU A 102 -6.36 -0.24 22.97
C GLU A 102 -7.86 -0.31 22.66
N ARG A 103 -8.26 -1.17 21.72
CA ARG A 103 -9.67 -1.41 21.39
C ARG A 103 -10.42 -2.19 22.46
N ASN A 104 -9.78 -2.55 23.57
CA ASN A 104 -10.36 -3.33 24.65
C ASN A 104 -10.92 -4.68 24.17
N CYS A 105 -10.27 -5.35 23.22
CA CYS A 105 -10.69 -6.65 22.71
C CYS A 105 -10.59 -7.74 23.78
N GLY A 106 -11.63 -8.58 23.88
CA GLY A 106 -11.69 -9.71 24.79
C GLY A 106 -10.49 -10.63 24.65
N HIS A 107 -10.01 -11.18 25.76
CA HIS A 107 -8.82 -12.05 25.84
C HIS A 107 -7.48 -11.42 25.39
N ILE A 108 -7.45 -10.15 25.00
CA ILE A 108 -6.21 -9.41 24.70
C ILE A 108 -5.78 -8.66 25.95
N LEU A 109 -4.97 -9.30 26.80
CA LEU A 109 -4.61 -8.76 28.13
C LEU A 109 -3.38 -7.84 28.14
N THR A 110 -2.61 -7.82 27.06
CA THR A 110 -1.38 -7.05 26.90
C THR A 110 -1.20 -6.68 25.43
N ASP A 111 -0.42 -5.65 25.17
CA ASP A 111 0.06 -5.22 23.86
C ASP A 111 1.40 -5.85 23.45
N VAL A 112 2.03 -6.66 24.32
CA VAL A 112 3.27 -7.39 24.05
C VAL A 112 3.06 -8.42 22.93
N CYS A 113 4.07 -8.58 22.07
CA CYS A 113 4.06 -9.56 20.99
C CYS A 113 3.98 -10.97 21.52
N LEU A 114 2.96 -11.73 21.11
CA LEU A 114 2.81 -13.13 21.50
C LEU A 114 3.83 -14.09 20.85
N ARG A 115 4.69 -13.60 19.97
CA ARG A 115 5.70 -14.44 19.32
C ARG A 115 7.02 -14.38 20.08
N CYS A 116 7.62 -13.19 20.16
CA CYS A 116 8.87 -13.00 20.89
C CYS A 116 8.67 -12.80 22.40
N GLU A 117 7.46 -12.47 22.85
CA GLU A 117 7.08 -12.30 24.27
C GLU A 117 7.89 -11.24 25.04
N SER A 118 8.62 -10.37 24.34
CA SER A 118 9.57 -9.41 24.94
C SER A 118 9.21 -7.95 24.68
N GLU A 119 8.74 -7.62 23.47
CA GLU A 119 8.54 -6.25 23.01
C GLU A 119 7.06 -5.96 22.74
N VAL A 120 6.68 -4.68 22.77
CA VAL A 120 5.33 -4.24 22.35
C VAL A 120 5.12 -4.52 20.86
N GLU A 121 4.02 -5.18 20.52
CA GLU A 121 3.67 -5.44 19.11
C GLU A 121 2.91 -4.25 18.51
N ASP A 122 3.65 -3.20 18.20
CA ASP A 122 3.17 -2.11 17.37
C ASP A 122 3.30 -2.47 15.86
N TRP A 123 3.00 -1.49 15.00
CA TRP A 123 3.11 -1.72 13.55
C TRP A 123 4.56 -1.94 13.08
N GLU A 124 5.55 -1.30 13.70
CA GLU A 124 6.95 -1.43 13.29
C GLU A 124 7.51 -2.80 13.70
N HIS A 125 7.22 -3.23 14.93
CA HIS A 125 7.69 -4.49 15.51
C HIS A 125 7.30 -5.69 14.65
N ILE A 126 6.11 -5.73 14.05
CA ILE A 126 5.66 -6.85 13.19
C ILE A 126 6.71 -7.25 12.16
N TRP A 127 7.38 -6.27 11.57
CA TRP A 127 8.31 -6.46 10.46
C TRP A 127 9.74 -6.77 10.89
N ILE A 128 10.13 -6.37 12.11
CA ILE A 128 11.48 -6.54 12.65
C ILE A 128 11.55 -7.52 13.83
N CYS A 129 10.42 -8.13 14.18
CA CYS A 129 10.33 -9.13 15.24
C CYS A 129 11.37 -10.24 14.99
N ASP A 130 12.18 -10.55 16.00
CA ASP A 130 13.23 -11.58 15.92
C ASP A 130 12.66 -12.99 15.65
N ASP A 131 11.36 -13.16 15.89
CA ASP A 131 10.59 -14.37 15.66
C ASP A 131 10.09 -14.53 14.21
N ASN A 132 10.49 -13.61 13.31
CA ASN A 132 10.30 -13.71 11.87
C ASN A 132 11.34 -14.66 11.26
N ASP A 133 10.88 -15.60 10.44
CA ASP A 133 11.78 -16.54 9.75
C ASP A 133 12.72 -15.83 8.76
N LYS A 134 12.26 -14.71 8.19
CA LYS A 134 13.02 -13.87 7.25
C LYS A 134 12.74 -12.40 7.49
N SER A 135 13.76 -11.59 7.28
CA SER A 135 13.66 -10.14 7.19
C SER A 135 13.03 -9.70 5.85
N GLU A 136 12.55 -8.46 5.81
CA GLU A 136 12.07 -7.82 4.56
C GLU A 136 13.15 -7.85 3.47
N TYR A 137 14.42 -7.69 3.87
CA TYR A 137 15.57 -7.69 2.97
C TYR A 137 15.83 -9.07 2.35
N GLU A 138 15.78 -10.13 3.16
CA GLU A 138 15.94 -11.50 2.64
C GLU A 138 14.79 -11.87 1.69
N ILE A 139 13.56 -11.46 2.00
CA ILE A 139 12.41 -11.68 1.12
C ILE A 139 12.58 -10.93 -0.22
N LEU A 140 13.14 -9.71 -0.20
CA LEU A 140 13.49 -8.99 -1.42
C LEU A 140 14.50 -9.77 -2.27
N LEU A 141 15.59 -10.24 -1.65
CA LEU A 141 16.62 -11.02 -2.35
C LEU A 141 16.04 -12.31 -2.93
N ASP A 142 15.26 -13.07 -2.16
CA ASP A 142 14.61 -14.29 -2.62
C ASP A 142 13.67 -14.04 -3.81
N THR A 143 12.92 -12.93 -3.77
CA THR A 143 12.01 -12.55 -4.86
C THR A 143 12.78 -12.25 -6.14
N LEU A 144 13.92 -11.56 -6.03
CA LEU A 144 14.78 -11.25 -7.17
C LEU A 144 15.42 -12.51 -7.74
N ILE A 145 16.01 -13.36 -6.90
CA ILE A 145 16.61 -14.64 -7.29
C ILE A 145 15.58 -15.53 -8.00
N THR A 146 14.39 -15.69 -7.40
CA THR A 146 13.31 -16.49 -8.00
C THR A 146 12.87 -15.94 -9.36
N THR A 147 12.82 -14.61 -9.51
CA THR A 147 12.50 -13.97 -10.80
C THR A 147 13.60 -14.23 -11.84
N GLU A 148 14.87 -14.10 -11.45
CA GLU A 148 16.00 -14.38 -12.33
C GLU A 148 16.01 -15.85 -12.81
N GLU A 149 15.83 -16.80 -11.89
CA GLU A 149 15.81 -18.23 -12.20
C GLU A 149 14.69 -18.59 -13.19
N LYS A 150 13.49 -18.02 -13.01
CA LYS A 150 12.37 -18.23 -13.94
C LYS A 150 12.68 -17.76 -15.36
N LEU A 151 13.49 -16.71 -15.52
CA LEU A 151 13.79 -16.13 -16.83
C LEU A 151 15.03 -16.74 -17.49
N LYS A 152 15.89 -17.40 -16.71
CA LYS A 152 17.19 -17.93 -17.17
C LYS A 152 17.07 -18.80 -18.42
N ASP A 153 16.06 -19.66 -18.46
CA ASP A 153 15.85 -20.62 -19.56
C ASP A 153 14.75 -20.19 -20.54
N LEU A 154 14.01 -19.12 -20.25
CA LEU A 154 12.88 -18.64 -21.06
C LEU A 154 13.27 -17.49 -22.00
N ASP A 155 14.09 -16.55 -21.53
CA ASP A 155 14.35 -15.30 -22.24
C ASP A 155 15.73 -14.75 -21.84
N LYS A 156 16.76 -15.11 -22.61
CA LYS A 156 18.17 -14.80 -22.31
C LYS A 156 18.45 -13.29 -22.23
N GLU A 157 17.74 -12.48 -23.02
CA GLU A 157 17.91 -11.02 -23.00
C GLU A 157 17.19 -10.40 -21.80
N LYS A 158 15.95 -10.82 -21.48
CA LYS A 158 15.31 -10.39 -20.22
C LYS A 158 16.08 -10.85 -18.99
N TYR A 159 16.66 -12.04 -19.01
CA TYR A 159 17.49 -12.54 -17.92
C TYR A 159 18.66 -11.59 -17.61
N LYS A 160 19.38 -11.10 -18.64
CA LYS A 160 20.44 -10.10 -18.45
C LYS A 160 19.89 -8.78 -17.88
N SER A 161 18.77 -8.29 -18.42
CA SER A 161 18.12 -7.06 -17.93
C SER A 161 17.69 -7.20 -16.46
N VAL A 162 17.13 -8.34 -16.04
CA VAL A 162 16.74 -8.55 -14.64
C VAL A 162 17.95 -8.52 -13.72
N ARG A 163 19.07 -9.13 -14.08
CA ARG A 163 20.26 -9.11 -13.19
C ARG A 163 20.76 -7.70 -12.91
N ILE A 164 20.77 -6.85 -13.94
CA ILE A 164 21.18 -5.44 -13.79
C ILE A 164 20.15 -4.71 -12.93
N LEU A 165 18.87 -4.84 -13.28
CA LEU A 165 17.76 -4.20 -12.58
C LEU A 165 17.68 -4.63 -11.10
N ALA A 166 17.87 -5.91 -10.80
CA ALA A 166 17.84 -6.48 -9.46
C ALA A 166 18.90 -5.83 -8.56
N LYS A 167 20.14 -5.72 -9.05
CA LYS A 167 21.22 -5.04 -8.33
C LYS A 167 20.88 -3.58 -8.05
N GLU A 168 20.36 -2.87 -9.04
CA GLU A 168 19.97 -1.47 -8.89
C GLU A 168 18.79 -1.28 -7.94
N MET A 169 17.80 -2.19 -7.98
CA MET A 169 16.66 -2.20 -7.07
C MET A 169 17.09 -2.41 -5.62
N VAL A 170 18.00 -3.36 -5.36
CA VAL A 170 18.55 -3.59 -4.01
C VAL A 170 19.23 -2.33 -3.49
N ASN A 171 20.10 -1.72 -4.29
CA ASN A 171 20.77 -0.48 -3.92
C ASN A 171 19.75 0.63 -3.65
N PHE A 172 18.74 0.78 -4.51
CA PHE A 172 17.70 1.79 -4.35
C PHE A 172 16.90 1.57 -3.05
N LEU A 173 16.44 0.35 -2.78
CA LEU A 173 15.60 0.04 -1.62
C LEU A 173 16.36 0.14 -0.29
N ASN A 174 17.69 -0.04 -0.31
CA ASN A 174 18.55 0.10 0.85
C ASN A 174 19.03 1.54 1.14
N THR A 175 18.57 2.52 0.38
CA THR A 175 18.87 3.93 0.69
C THR A 175 17.78 4.56 1.54
N PRO A 176 18.06 5.68 2.24
CA PRO A 176 17.05 6.42 2.99
C PRO A 176 15.85 6.84 2.14
N SER A 177 14.67 6.72 2.73
CA SER A 177 13.41 7.12 2.15
C SER A 177 13.24 8.63 2.21
N ASN A 178 12.87 9.21 1.07
CA ASN A 178 12.49 10.62 0.98
C ASN A 178 10.97 10.82 1.13
N ILE A 179 10.20 9.73 1.17
CA ILE A 179 8.74 9.73 1.37
C ILE A 179 8.44 9.52 2.87
N LEU A 180 9.17 8.61 3.50
CA LEU A 180 9.05 8.22 4.90
C LEU A 180 10.16 8.92 5.71
N ILE A 181 10.10 10.25 5.75
CA ILE A 181 11.14 11.10 6.33
C ILE A 181 11.30 10.97 7.85
N ILE A 182 10.26 10.49 8.54
CA ILE A 182 10.28 10.33 10.00
C ILE A 182 10.96 8.99 10.32
N GLY A 183 12.01 9.03 11.14
CA GLY A 183 12.68 7.83 11.65
C GLY A 183 13.78 7.26 10.74
N ASN A 184 14.25 8.01 9.74
CA ASN A 184 15.34 7.62 8.84
C ASN A 184 15.14 6.23 8.21
N GLN A 185 13.90 5.93 7.81
CA GLN A 185 13.53 4.63 7.27
C GLN A 185 14.17 4.40 5.89
N LEU A 186 14.55 3.16 5.60
CA LEU A 186 15.01 2.78 4.26
C LEU A 186 13.83 2.66 3.28
N ARG A 187 14.08 2.80 1.98
CA ARG A 187 13.05 2.72 0.94
C ARG A 187 12.36 1.37 0.84
N ILE A 188 12.95 0.29 1.36
CA ILE A 188 12.26 -0.99 1.52
C ILE A 188 10.96 -0.85 2.34
N ARG A 189 10.88 0.12 3.27
CA ARG A 189 9.66 0.41 4.01
C ARG A 189 8.55 1.04 3.16
N GLU A 190 8.90 1.77 2.09
CA GLU A 190 7.93 2.22 1.10
C GLU A 190 7.28 0.99 0.44
N LEU A 191 8.10 0.01 0.06
CA LEU A 191 7.64 -1.26 -0.49
C LEU A 191 6.74 -1.98 0.50
N THR A 192 7.16 -2.21 1.75
CA THR A 192 6.33 -2.88 2.77
C THR A 192 4.99 -2.20 2.98
N ARG A 193 4.93 -0.86 2.95
CA ARG A 193 3.68 -0.09 3.08
C ARG A 193 2.81 -0.12 1.82
N GLY A 194 3.33 -0.61 0.70
CA GLY A 194 2.65 -0.63 -0.59
C GLY A 194 2.68 0.72 -1.30
N ILE A 195 3.66 1.57 -0.97
CA ILE A 195 3.88 2.88 -1.59
C ILE A 195 4.85 2.68 -2.77
N PHE A 196 4.38 2.96 -3.98
CA PHE A 196 5.19 2.82 -5.17
C PHE A 196 5.98 4.10 -5.44
N ASN A 197 7.31 4.02 -5.44
CA ASN A 197 8.19 5.15 -5.71
C ASN A 197 8.51 5.27 -7.20
N ASN A 198 8.03 6.33 -7.85
CA ASN A 198 8.25 6.55 -9.28
C ASN A 198 9.72 6.74 -9.68
N GLU A 199 10.60 7.06 -8.72
CA GLU A 199 12.04 7.16 -8.96
C GLU A 199 12.64 5.81 -9.36
N LEU A 200 11.98 4.69 -9.03
CA LEU A 200 12.37 3.36 -9.52
C LEU A 200 12.38 3.28 -11.05
N TYR A 201 11.54 4.07 -11.75
CA TYR A 201 11.56 4.07 -13.21
C TYR A 201 12.83 4.68 -13.82
N LYS A 202 13.64 5.38 -13.03
CA LYS A 202 14.97 5.87 -13.46
C LYS A 202 15.97 4.71 -13.64
N LEU A 203 15.68 3.54 -13.06
CA LEU A 203 16.44 2.31 -13.23
C LEU A 203 16.11 1.58 -14.55
N CYS A 204 15.11 2.06 -15.30
CA CYS A 204 14.63 1.39 -16.51
C CYS A 204 14.81 2.26 -17.75
N ASN A 205 15.37 1.67 -18.79
CA ASN A 205 15.60 2.30 -20.09
C ASN A 205 14.51 1.98 -21.11
N SER A 206 13.75 0.90 -20.89
CA SER A 206 12.69 0.45 -21.80
C SER A 206 11.34 0.31 -21.10
N LYS A 207 10.26 0.26 -21.91
CA LYS A 207 8.90 -0.01 -21.40
C LYS A 207 8.81 -1.42 -20.81
N GLN A 208 9.51 -2.38 -21.41
CA GLN A 208 9.56 -3.78 -20.99
C GLN A 208 10.23 -3.91 -19.62
N GLU A 209 11.34 -3.22 -19.38
CA GLU A 209 11.98 -3.18 -18.06
C GLU A 209 11.08 -2.55 -17.01
N ARG A 210 10.32 -1.51 -17.35
CA ARG A 210 9.35 -0.92 -16.40
C ARG A 210 8.22 -1.89 -16.03
N GLN A 211 7.75 -2.70 -16.97
CA GLN A 211 6.74 -3.72 -16.68
C GLN A 211 7.30 -4.80 -15.76
N LEU A 212 8.53 -5.23 -16.02
CA LEU A 212 9.24 -6.21 -15.21
C LEU A 212 9.55 -5.68 -13.79
N LEU A 213 9.96 -4.42 -13.68
CA LEU A 213 10.12 -3.72 -12.40
C LEU A 213 8.82 -3.72 -11.60
N GLU A 214 7.69 -3.37 -12.23
CA GLU A 214 6.38 -3.35 -11.59
C GLU A 214 5.97 -4.75 -11.08
N GLU A 215 6.23 -5.78 -11.88
CA GLU A 215 5.97 -7.18 -11.51
C GLU A 215 6.84 -7.63 -10.32
N ILE A 216 8.15 -7.36 -10.36
CA ILE A 216 9.07 -7.67 -9.26
C ILE A 216 8.64 -6.94 -7.98
N TRP A 217 8.32 -5.65 -8.07
CA TRP A 217 7.90 -4.85 -6.93
C TRP A 217 6.60 -5.40 -6.30
N GLU A 218 5.60 -5.73 -7.13
CA GLU A 218 4.34 -6.32 -6.67
C GLU A 218 4.54 -7.71 -6.05
N ASN A 219 5.36 -8.56 -6.68
CA ASN A 219 5.68 -9.88 -6.14
C ASN A 219 6.41 -9.75 -4.79
N CYS A 220 7.34 -8.81 -4.66
CA CYS A 220 8.05 -8.58 -3.40
C CYS A 220 7.08 -8.13 -2.30
N TYR A 221 6.15 -7.22 -2.59
CA TYR A 221 5.11 -6.82 -1.63
C TYR A 221 4.28 -8.01 -1.16
N LEU A 222 3.84 -8.85 -2.09
CA LEU A 222 3.02 -10.04 -1.78
C LEU A 222 3.82 -11.08 -0.99
N ASN A 223 5.10 -11.24 -1.30
CA ASN A 223 6.00 -12.14 -0.59
C ASN A 223 6.31 -11.66 0.83
N ILE A 224 6.42 -10.34 1.07
CA ILE A 224 6.52 -9.80 2.43
C ILE A 224 5.23 -10.07 3.22
N ARG A 225 4.07 -9.88 2.58
CA ARG A 225 2.79 -10.21 3.20
C ARG A 225 2.71 -11.69 3.57
N SER A 226 3.07 -12.61 2.68
CA SER A 226 3.00 -14.04 2.96
C SER A 226 4.07 -14.48 3.96
N GLY A 227 5.30 -14.03 3.79
CA GLY A 227 6.46 -14.42 4.58
C GLY A 227 6.53 -13.81 5.98
N ILE A 228 5.84 -12.70 6.25
CA ILE A 228 5.84 -12.09 7.59
C ILE A 228 4.42 -11.99 8.14
N TRP A 229 3.55 -11.23 7.48
CA TRP A 229 2.24 -10.90 8.03
C TRP A 229 1.34 -12.14 8.20
N LEU A 230 1.25 -12.99 7.18
CA LEU A 230 0.42 -14.19 7.26
C LEU A 230 0.99 -15.22 8.23
N GLN A 231 2.31 -15.44 8.25
CA GLN A 231 2.97 -16.30 9.23
C GLN A 231 2.69 -15.83 10.67
N ARG A 232 2.80 -14.52 10.95
CA ARG A 232 2.43 -13.94 12.25
C ARG A 232 0.97 -14.22 12.60
N CYS A 233 0.05 -14.07 11.63
CA CYS A 233 -1.37 -14.35 11.85
C CYS A 233 -1.61 -15.83 12.15
N GLU A 234 -0.90 -16.75 11.49
CA GLU A 234 -0.98 -18.18 11.73
C GLU A 234 -0.50 -18.55 13.13
N LYS A 235 0.71 -18.09 13.53
CA LYS A 235 1.23 -18.27 14.89
C LYS A 235 0.26 -17.75 15.96
N ALA A 236 -0.30 -16.54 15.78
CA ALA A 236 -1.28 -15.99 16.71
C ALA A 236 -2.56 -16.84 16.81
N ASN A 237 -3.08 -17.33 15.67
CA ASN A 237 -4.26 -18.21 15.66
C ASN A 237 -3.98 -19.57 16.34
N GLU A 238 -2.77 -20.10 16.24
CA GLU A 238 -2.37 -21.32 16.94
C GLU A 238 -2.34 -21.13 18.45
N ILE A 239 -1.78 -20.02 18.92
CA ILE A 239 -1.74 -19.67 20.35
C ILE A 239 -3.17 -19.52 20.89
N ASP A 240 -4.05 -18.82 20.19
CA ASP A 240 -5.45 -18.68 20.58
C ASP A 240 -6.17 -20.03 20.67
N LYS A 241 -5.97 -20.92 19.69
CA LYS A 241 -6.55 -22.27 19.70
C LYS A 241 -6.08 -23.07 20.91
N ARG A 242 -4.79 -23.01 21.26
CA ARG A 242 -4.25 -23.68 22.47
C ARG A 242 -4.88 -23.14 23.75
N LYS A 243 -5.24 -21.84 23.78
CA LYS A 243 -5.94 -21.18 24.89
C LYS A 243 -7.47 -21.35 24.85
N GLY A 244 -8.01 -22.07 23.86
CA GLY A 244 -9.46 -22.22 23.69
C GLY A 244 -10.19 -20.92 23.27
N VAL A 245 -9.47 -19.90 22.80
CA VAL A 245 -10.01 -18.59 22.43
C VAL A 245 -10.47 -18.60 20.97
N THR A 246 -11.69 -18.16 20.71
CA THR A 246 -12.24 -18.01 19.36
C THR A 246 -12.12 -16.57 18.85
N LYS A 247 -12.30 -16.38 17.53
CA LYS A 247 -12.37 -15.04 16.94
C LYS A 247 -13.52 -14.20 17.49
N ASN A 248 -14.62 -14.83 17.91
CA ASN A 248 -15.78 -14.10 18.43
C ASN A 248 -15.51 -13.59 19.85
N ASP A 249 -14.74 -14.32 20.64
CA ASP A 249 -14.37 -13.88 21.99
C ASP A 249 -13.55 -12.59 21.95
N LYS A 250 -12.64 -12.48 20.97
CA LYS A 250 -11.85 -11.25 20.72
C LYS A 250 -12.62 -10.08 20.15
N LYS A 251 -13.82 -10.30 19.59
CA LYS A 251 -14.72 -9.22 19.12
C LYS A 251 -15.49 -8.59 20.27
N ARG A 252 -15.69 -9.31 21.36
CA ARG A 252 -16.31 -8.79 22.59
C ARG A 252 -15.32 -7.87 23.30
N LYS A 253 -15.82 -7.05 24.24
CA LYS A 253 -14.95 -6.26 25.11
C LYS A 253 -14.37 -7.14 26.22
N ARG A 254 -13.20 -6.78 26.77
CA ARG A 254 -12.71 -7.45 27.99
C ARG A 254 -13.72 -7.23 29.11
N LEU A 255 -13.98 -8.28 29.87
CA LEU A 255 -14.72 -8.16 31.13
C LEU A 255 -13.85 -7.36 32.09
N THR A 256 -14.30 -6.16 32.45
CA THR A 256 -13.75 -5.43 33.60
C THR A 256 -14.20 -6.19 34.85
N SER A 257 -13.26 -6.67 35.64
CA SER A 257 -13.58 -7.27 36.94
C SER A 257 -14.17 -6.20 37.84
N GLY A 258 -15.50 -6.22 37.99
CA GLY A 258 -16.28 -5.42 38.95
C GLY A 258 -17.10 -4.31 38.31
N ILE A 259 -18.43 -4.41 38.48
CA ILE A 259 -19.49 -3.46 38.10
C ILE A 259 -19.87 -3.59 36.61
N ASP A 260 -21.03 -4.21 36.36
CA ASP A 260 -21.89 -4.16 35.14
C ASP A 260 -22.59 -5.51 34.83
N GLU A 261 -22.57 -6.49 35.73
CA GLU A 261 -23.35 -7.74 35.59
C GLU A 261 -24.89 -7.55 35.61
N VAL A 262 -25.41 -6.32 35.74
CA VAL A 262 -26.85 -6.07 35.88
C VAL A 262 -27.52 -5.55 34.60
N GLU A 263 -26.81 -4.92 33.65
CA GLU A 263 -27.47 -4.29 32.49
C GLU A 263 -27.48 -5.12 31.19
N THR A 264 -26.68 -6.18 31.05
CA THR A 264 -26.63 -6.93 29.78
C THR A 264 -27.69 -8.02 29.64
N ASN A 265 -28.32 -8.46 30.72
CA ASN A 265 -29.26 -9.58 30.67
C ASN A 265 -30.61 -9.22 30.01
N THR A 266 -30.95 -7.94 29.88
CA THR A 266 -32.22 -7.51 29.25
C THR A 266 -32.16 -7.39 27.72
N LEU A 267 -30.98 -7.24 27.12
CA LEU A 267 -30.85 -7.06 25.66
C LEU A 267 -30.63 -8.36 24.88
N ASP A 268 -30.07 -9.40 25.53
CA ASP A 268 -29.80 -10.69 24.88
C ASP A 268 -31.05 -11.59 24.81
N GLU A 269 -32.02 -11.43 25.72
CA GLU A 269 -33.29 -12.18 25.68
C GLU A 269 -34.22 -11.75 24.52
N GLU A 270 -34.16 -10.49 24.09
CA GLU A 270 -34.97 -10.01 22.95
C GLU A 270 -34.42 -10.46 21.58
N ARG A 271 -33.10 -10.73 21.47
CA ARG A 271 -32.50 -11.22 20.22
C ARG A 271 -32.68 -12.71 19.99
N GLY A 272 -32.97 -13.49 21.04
CA GLY A 272 -33.14 -14.94 20.98
C GLY A 272 -34.43 -15.43 20.31
N LYS A 273 -35.42 -14.56 20.10
CA LYS A 273 -36.73 -14.96 19.55
C LYS A 273 -36.88 -14.86 18.03
N ASN A 274 -35.91 -14.31 17.29
CA ASN A 274 -36.15 -13.91 15.89
C ASN A 274 -35.26 -14.54 14.80
N ASN A 275 -34.53 -15.63 15.05
CA ASN A 275 -33.81 -16.32 13.97
C ASN A 275 -33.80 -17.85 14.12
N ASN A 276 -34.99 -18.46 14.07
CA ASN A 276 -35.13 -19.81 13.50
C ASN A 276 -35.38 -19.65 12.00
N ASN A 277 -34.32 -19.69 11.19
CA ASN A 277 -34.27 -20.46 9.94
C ASN A 277 -32.92 -20.33 9.21
N ASN A 278 -32.50 -21.47 8.67
CA ASN A 278 -31.41 -21.70 7.71
C ASN A 278 -29.99 -21.90 8.26
N HIS A 279 -29.77 -23.15 8.67
CA HIS A 279 -28.52 -23.87 8.48
C HIS A 279 -28.00 -23.79 7.02
N LYS A 280 -26.82 -23.20 6.84
CA LYS A 280 -25.74 -23.76 6.00
C LYS A 280 -24.40 -23.14 6.39
N LYS A 281 -23.64 -23.88 7.21
CA LYS A 281 -22.24 -23.56 7.53
C LYS A 281 -21.41 -23.59 6.23
N LYS A 282 -20.80 -22.47 5.88
CA LYS A 282 -19.55 -22.45 5.10
C LYS A 282 -18.51 -21.67 5.88
N SER A 283 -17.43 -22.37 6.22
CA SER A 283 -16.21 -21.83 6.80
C SER A 283 -15.56 -20.86 5.82
N THR A 284 -15.47 -19.58 6.17
CA THR A 284 -14.73 -18.58 5.40
C THR A 284 -13.34 -18.37 6.02
N LYS A 285 -12.30 -18.73 5.25
CA LYS A 285 -10.89 -18.37 5.48
C LYS A 285 -10.69 -16.87 5.16
N CYS A 286 -9.74 -16.27 5.88
CA CYS A 286 -9.16 -14.91 5.82
C CYS A 286 -10.09 -13.70 5.63
#